data_AF-A0A521MEW5-F1
#
_entry.id   AF-A0A521MEW5-F1
#
_cell.length_a   1.000
_cell.length_b   1.000
_cell.length_c   1.000
_cell.angle_alpha   90.00
_cell.angle_beta   90.00
_cell.angle_gamma   90.00
#
_symmetry.space_group_name_H-M   'P 1'
#
loop_
_entity.id
_entity.type
_entity.pdbx_description
1 polymer ?
#
loop_
_entity_poly.entity_id
_entity_poly.type
_entity_poly.pdbx_seq_one_letter_code
_entity_poly.pdbx_strand_id
1 'polypeptide(L)'
;MEVVDDDTGLPFDLYVTDEIAQALREHYNRCQHEKTDIREVTLSNGAQHFYRQCLRCGELTRSAIAKISVAGKVPPKDEGICERWKAQQERAYANMMQRFVRAQRSESDEWSRSYDEYLKSPQWRSKRDKVLKRASGTCEGCGERPATQVHHLTYKHVREEFLFELVALCDVCHDRIHPKPDLDEGIEHVCAGCRWQSSEDYKDWCAQFEVAAVAALAEGGQCGKDRKGYEPLR
;
A
#
# COMPACT_ATOMS: atom_id res chain seq x y z
N MET A 1 -2.00 -3.80 4.58
CA MET A 1 -1.11 -3.57 5.73
C MET A 1 0.28 -3.38 5.17
N GLU A 2 0.90 -2.22 5.41
CA GLU A 2 2.20 -1.93 4.83
C GLU A 2 3.33 -2.72 5.50
N VAL A 3 4.14 -3.39 4.68
CA VAL A 3 5.35 -4.12 5.10
C VAL A 3 6.46 -3.79 4.11
N VAL A 4 7.66 -3.47 4.59
CA VAL A 4 8.82 -3.31 3.70
C VAL A 4 9.26 -4.69 3.23
N ASP A 5 9.28 -4.90 1.92
CA ASP A 5 9.73 -6.15 1.31
C ASP A 5 11.25 -6.24 1.35
N ASP A 6 11.79 -7.26 2.04
CA ASP A 6 13.23 -7.40 2.24
C ASP A 6 14.00 -7.65 0.94
N ASP A 7 13.34 -8.18 -0.11
CA ASP A 7 14.01 -8.49 -1.38
C ASP A 7 14.11 -7.25 -2.29
N THR A 8 13.19 -6.29 -2.17
CA THR A 8 13.14 -5.09 -3.04
C THR A 8 13.49 -3.80 -2.30
N GLY A 9 13.39 -3.78 -0.98
CA GLY A 9 13.53 -2.59 -0.15
C GLY A 9 12.38 -1.59 -0.26
N LEU A 10 11.28 -1.97 -0.92
CA LEU A 10 10.12 -1.10 -1.16
C LEU A 10 8.96 -1.43 -0.21
N PRO A 11 8.11 -0.45 0.13
CA PRO A 11 6.84 -0.72 0.80
C PRO A 11 5.95 -1.62 -0.07
N PHE A 12 5.34 -2.62 0.56
CA PHE A 12 4.37 -3.52 -0.05
C PHE A 12 3.07 -3.49 0.76
N ASP A 13 1.94 -3.24 0.11
CA ASP A 13 0.64 -3.30 0.76
C ASP A 13 0.15 -4.76 0.83
N LEU A 14 0.42 -5.41 1.95
CA LEU A 14 0.04 -6.79 2.20
C LEU A 14 -1.47 -6.89 2.46
N TYR A 15 -2.17 -7.60 1.59
CA TYR A 15 -3.59 -7.87 1.77
C TYR A 15 -3.80 -8.95 2.85
N VAL A 16 -4.51 -8.64 3.92
CA VAL A 16 -4.69 -9.57 5.04
C VAL A 16 -5.76 -10.62 4.70
N THR A 17 -5.32 -11.81 4.33
CA THR A 17 -6.19 -12.98 4.12
C THR A 17 -6.53 -13.69 5.43
N ASP A 18 -7.47 -14.65 5.39
CA ASP A 18 -7.80 -15.49 6.54
C ASP A 18 -6.60 -16.28 7.06
N GLU A 19 -5.74 -16.75 6.16
CA GLU A 19 -4.49 -17.44 6.50
C GLU A 19 -3.55 -16.52 7.28
N ILE A 20 -3.36 -15.29 6.82
CA ILE A 20 -2.53 -14.29 7.50
C ILE A 20 -3.14 -13.95 8.87
N ALA A 21 -4.45 -13.74 8.92
CA ALA A 21 -5.16 -13.44 10.17
C ALA A 21 -5.03 -14.60 11.18
N GLN A 22 -5.08 -15.85 10.73
CA GLN A 22 -4.85 -17.02 11.56
C GLN A 22 -3.40 -17.07 12.06
N ALA A 23 -2.42 -16.91 11.16
CA ALA A 23 -1.01 -16.92 11.51
C ALA A 23 -0.66 -15.83 12.55
N LEU A 24 -1.28 -14.65 12.44
CA LEU A 24 -1.16 -13.58 13.44
C LEU A 24 -1.74 -13.98 14.80
N ARG A 25 -2.96 -14.56 14.83
CA ARG A 25 -3.56 -15.05 16.09
C ARG A 25 -2.70 -16.10 16.76
N GLU A 26 -2.15 -17.03 15.98
CA GLU A 26 -1.24 -18.06 16.48
C GLU A 26 0.08 -17.46 16.96
N HIS A 27 0.59 -16.43 16.28
CA HIS A 27 1.80 -15.71 16.68
C HIS A 27 1.67 -15.05 18.06
N TYR A 28 0.57 -14.32 18.28
CA TYR A 28 0.37 -13.61 19.56
C TYR A 28 -0.01 -14.53 20.72
N ASN A 29 -0.57 -15.71 20.45
CA ASN A 29 -0.99 -16.67 21.48
C ASN A 29 0.04 -17.80 21.76
N ARG A 30 1.34 -17.55 21.53
CA ARG A 30 2.36 -18.62 21.61
C ARG A 30 2.73 -19.11 23.01
N CYS A 31 2.43 -18.36 24.07
CA CYS A 31 2.79 -18.74 25.44
C CYS A 31 1.56 -19.10 26.28
N GLN A 32 1.57 -20.30 26.86
CA GLN A 32 0.53 -20.78 27.78
C GLN A 32 0.88 -20.56 29.25
N HIS A 33 2.05 -19.97 29.54
CA HIS A 33 2.56 -19.67 30.88
C HIS A 33 2.56 -20.84 31.88
N GLU A 34 2.69 -22.09 31.41
CA GLU A 34 2.61 -23.31 32.25
C GLU A 34 3.68 -23.38 33.35
N LYS A 35 4.88 -22.87 33.06
CA LYS A 35 6.02 -22.86 33.99
C LYS A 35 6.27 -21.44 34.48
N THR A 36 6.13 -21.26 35.79
CA THR A 36 6.32 -19.98 36.46
C THR A 36 7.15 -20.14 37.72
N ASP A 37 7.80 -19.07 38.14
CA ASP A 37 8.51 -18.99 39.40
C ASP A 37 8.29 -17.63 40.05
N ILE A 38 8.40 -17.54 41.38
CA ILE A 38 8.20 -16.29 42.11
C ILE A 38 9.41 -15.39 41.86
N ARG A 39 9.16 -14.11 41.55
CA ARG A 39 10.17 -13.10 41.29
C ARG A 39 9.86 -11.82 42.06
N GLU A 40 10.92 -11.19 42.55
CA GLU A 40 10.84 -9.87 43.19
C GLU A 40 10.88 -8.77 42.13
N VAL A 41 10.01 -7.78 42.27
CA VAL A 41 9.97 -6.56 41.45
C VAL A 41 10.09 -5.37 42.38
N THR A 42 11.11 -4.54 42.18
CA THR A 42 11.29 -3.28 42.90
C THR A 42 10.59 -2.15 42.15
N LEU A 43 9.60 -1.53 42.78
CA LEU A 43 8.89 -0.38 42.21
C LEU A 43 9.74 0.90 42.29
N SER A 44 9.33 1.94 41.57
CA SER A 44 10.01 3.24 41.54
C SER A 44 10.14 3.92 42.90
N ASN A 45 9.24 3.63 43.84
CA ASN A 45 9.29 4.10 45.22
C ASN A 45 10.14 3.21 46.15
N GLY A 46 10.85 2.21 45.60
CA GLY A 46 11.66 1.25 46.36
C GLY A 46 10.86 0.11 47.01
N ALA A 47 9.52 0.09 46.88
CA ALA A 47 8.71 -0.99 47.43
C ALA A 47 8.95 -2.31 46.69
N GLN A 48 9.09 -3.40 47.44
CA GLN A 48 9.28 -4.76 46.91
C GLN A 48 7.94 -5.46 46.73
N HIS A 49 7.64 -5.87 45.51
CA HIS A 49 6.47 -6.67 45.16
C HIS A 49 6.91 -8.07 44.67
N PHE A 50 6.01 -9.04 44.77
CA PHE A 50 6.28 -10.41 44.33
C PHE A 50 5.23 -10.86 43.32
N TYR A 51 5.66 -11.45 42.22
CA TYR A 51 4.79 -11.95 41.16
C TYR A 51 5.32 -13.29 40.66
N ARG A 52 4.46 -14.10 40.03
CA ARG A 52 4.93 -15.26 39.27
C ARG A 52 5.38 -14.79 37.90
N GLN A 53 6.64 -15.00 37.55
CA GLN A 53 7.15 -14.76 36.20
C GLN A 53 7.12 -16.06 35.41
N CYS A 54 6.62 -16.01 34.18
CA CYS A 54 6.74 -17.12 33.25
C CYS A 54 8.21 -17.34 32.88
N LEU A 55 8.69 -18.57 33.07
CA LEU A 55 10.08 -18.95 32.76
C LEU A 55 10.37 -19.05 31.26
N ARG A 56 9.34 -18.91 30.41
CA ARG A 56 9.46 -18.96 28.95
C ARG A 56 9.42 -17.58 28.31
N CYS A 57 8.39 -16.79 28.59
CA CYS A 57 8.20 -15.47 27.98
C CYS A 57 8.57 -14.29 28.87
N GLY A 58 8.82 -14.53 30.16
CA GLY A 58 9.19 -13.49 31.11
C GLY A 58 8.02 -12.61 31.57
N GLU A 59 6.79 -12.87 31.12
CA GLU A 59 5.60 -12.13 31.54
C GLU A 59 5.27 -12.42 33.01
N LEU A 60 4.81 -11.39 33.72
CA LEU A 60 4.37 -11.49 35.10
C LEU A 60 2.88 -11.80 35.18
N THR A 61 2.48 -12.60 36.16
CA THR A 61 1.07 -12.72 36.52
C THR A 61 0.50 -11.38 36.96
N ARG A 62 -0.77 -11.13 36.66
CA ARG A 62 -1.46 -9.87 37.02
C ARG A 62 -1.58 -9.66 38.53
N SER A 63 -1.75 -10.75 39.28
CA SER A 63 -1.94 -10.70 40.74
C SER A 63 -0.61 -10.75 41.47
N ALA A 64 -0.42 -9.82 42.42
CA ALA A 64 0.71 -9.83 43.34
C ALA A 64 0.56 -10.95 44.38
N ILE A 65 1.68 -11.50 44.82
CA ILE A 65 1.76 -12.49 45.89
C ILE A 65 2.07 -11.76 47.20
N ALA A 66 1.31 -12.08 48.25
CA ALA A 66 1.53 -11.51 49.57
C ALA A 66 2.90 -11.94 50.12
N LYS A 67 3.65 -11.00 50.71
CA LYS A 67 4.99 -11.25 51.27
C LYS A 67 5.03 -12.42 52.25
N ILE A 68 3.96 -12.62 53.05
CA ILE A 68 3.85 -13.74 54.00
C ILE A 68 3.85 -15.12 53.32
N SER A 69 3.47 -15.20 52.05
CA SER A 69 3.42 -16.44 51.26
C SER A 69 4.73 -16.73 50.52
N VAL A 70 5.74 -15.87 50.67
CA VAL A 70 7.04 -15.99 50.00
C VAL A 70 8.06 -16.58 50.98
N ALA A 71 8.64 -17.72 50.62
CA ALA A 71 9.65 -18.38 51.44
C ALA A 71 11.07 -17.97 51.00
N GLY A 72 11.86 -17.48 51.95
CA GLY A 72 13.28 -17.19 51.75
C GLY A 72 13.57 -16.02 50.79
N LYS A 73 14.82 -15.94 50.33
CA LYS A 73 15.26 -14.93 49.38
C LYS A 73 14.82 -15.31 47.97
N VAL A 74 14.07 -14.43 47.31
CA VAL A 74 13.59 -14.61 45.94
C VAL A 74 14.50 -13.85 44.98
N PRO A 75 14.81 -14.40 43.79
CA PRO A 75 15.56 -13.66 42.79
C PRO A 75 14.73 -12.52 42.18
N PRO A 76 15.38 -11.44 41.71
CA PRO A 76 14.69 -10.37 41.00
C PRO A 76 14.10 -10.88 39.68
N LYS A 77 13.11 -10.18 39.14
CA LYS A 77 12.56 -10.41 37.79
C LYS A 77 13.69 -10.55 36.77
N ASP A 78 13.64 -11.63 36.01
CA ASP A 78 14.60 -11.87 34.94
C ASP A 78 14.16 -11.10 33.68
N GLU A 79 14.68 -9.88 33.53
CA GLU A 79 14.43 -9.06 32.33
C GLU A 79 15.00 -9.73 31.07
N GLY A 80 16.08 -10.49 31.19
CA GLY A 80 16.71 -11.18 30.07
C GLY A 80 15.80 -12.22 29.42
N ILE A 81 14.94 -12.92 30.19
CA ILE A 81 13.92 -13.81 29.60
C ILE A 81 12.93 -12.99 28.76
N CYS A 82 12.47 -11.85 29.27
CA CYS A 82 11.51 -11.00 28.59
C CYS A 82 12.09 -10.44 27.29
N GLU A 83 13.32 -9.92 27.34
CA GLU A 83 14.05 -9.39 26.18
C GLU A 83 14.29 -10.45 25.12
N ARG A 84 14.80 -11.63 25.50
CA ARG A 84 15.04 -12.74 24.56
C ARG A 84 13.74 -13.21 23.91
N TRP A 85 12.66 -13.32 24.68
CA TRP A 85 11.35 -13.70 24.14
C TRP A 85 10.82 -12.67 23.16
N LYS A 86 10.85 -11.37 23.51
CA LYS A 86 10.42 -10.28 22.62
C LYS A 86 11.20 -10.30 21.30
N ALA A 87 12.53 -10.34 21.38
CA ALA A 87 13.38 -10.42 20.19
C ALA A 87 13.09 -11.67 19.34
N GLN A 88 12.79 -12.81 19.97
CA GLN A 88 12.37 -14.01 19.27
C GLN A 88 11.02 -13.82 18.56
N GLN A 89 10.04 -13.16 19.22
CA GLN A 89 8.74 -12.88 18.61
C GLN A 89 8.86 -11.89 17.46
N GLU A 90 9.59 -10.80 17.62
CA GLU A 90 9.81 -9.81 16.55
C GLU A 90 10.43 -10.46 15.31
N ARG A 91 11.46 -11.30 15.50
CA ARG A 91 12.06 -12.07 14.39
C ARG A 91 11.08 -13.04 13.75
N ALA A 92 10.29 -13.74 14.57
CA ALA A 92 9.30 -14.70 14.07
C ALA A 92 8.17 -13.99 13.31
N TYR A 93 7.73 -12.82 13.77
CA TYR A 93 6.75 -11.97 13.11
C TYR A 93 7.29 -11.46 11.78
N ALA A 94 8.49 -10.87 11.76
CA ALA A 94 9.12 -10.34 10.55
C ALA A 94 9.27 -11.44 9.48
N ASN A 95 9.83 -12.60 9.86
CA ASN A 95 9.98 -13.74 8.94
C ASN A 95 8.63 -14.24 8.39
N MET A 96 7.59 -14.26 9.24
CA MET A 96 6.24 -14.65 8.83
C MET A 96 5.66 -13.65 7.82
N MET A 97 5.78 -12.34 8.07
CA MET A 97 5.32 -11.31 7.14
C MET A 97 6.04 -11.39 5.79
N GLN A 98 7.37 -11.53 5.79
CA GLN A 98 8.14 -11.65 4.55
C GLN A 98 7.74 -12.85 3.70
N ARG A 99 7.34 -13.97 4.32
CA ARG A 99 6.82 -15.13 3.57
C ARG A 99 5.53 -14.79 2.84
N PHE A 100 4.61 -14.06 3.48
CA PHE A 100 3.34 -13.66 2.86
C PHE A 100 3.53 -12.58 1.79
N VAL A 101 4.43 -11.61 2.02
CA VAL A 101 4.81 -10.60 1.01
C VAL A 101 5.34 -11.28 -0.25
N ARG A 102 6.33 -12.18 -0.11
CA ARG A 102 6.90 -12.92 -1.25
C ARG A 102 5.85 -13.75 -1.99
N ALA A 103 4.93 -14.39 -1.26
CA ALA A 103 3.87 -15.18 -1.86
C ALA A 103 2.90 -14.31 -2.68
N GLN A 104 2.36 -13.24 -2.09
CA GLN A 104 1.42 -12.35 -2.79
C GLN A 104 2.07 -11.60 -3.96
N ARG A 105 3.34 -11.19 -3.82
CA ARG A 105 4.10 -10.61 -4.93
C ARG A 105 4.25 -11.61 -6.08
N SER A 106 4.68 -12.83 -5.79
CA SER A 106 4.84 -13.88 -6.80
C SER A 106 3.53 -14.19 -7.53
N GLU A 107 2.42 -14.27 -6.80
CA GLU A 107 1.08 -14.48 -7.37
C GLU A 107 0.64 -13.30 -8.25
N SER A 108 0.88 -12.06 -7.80
CA SER A 108 0.59 -10.86 -8.58
C SER A 108 1.41 -10.80 -9.87
N ASP A 109 2.71 -11.10 -9.80
CA ASP A 109 3.61 -11.14 -10.96
C ASP A 109 3.19 -12.22 -11.96
N GLU A 110 2.80 -13.40 -11.47
CA GLU A 110 2.30 -14.49 -12.32
C GLU A 110 0.97 -14.11 -12.98
N TRP A 111 0.04 -13.51 -12.23
CA TRP A 111 -1.22 -13.02 -12.76
C TRP A 111 -0.97 -11.98 -13.85
N SER A 112 -0.09 -11.00 -13.63
CA SER A 112 0.24 -9.96 -14.61
C SER A 112 0.85 -10.57 -15.88
N ARG A 113 1.84 -11.46 -15.75
CA ARG A 113 2.43 -12.16 -16.90
C ARG A 113 1.39 -12.95 -17.69
N SER A 114 0.56 -13.73 -16.99
CA SER A 114 -0.45 -14.57 -17.62
C SER A 114 -1.60 -13.75 -18.23
N TYR A 115 -1.91 -12.58 -17.66
CA TYR A 115 -2.88 -11.63 -18.20
C TYR A 115 -2.35 -10.96 -19.48
N ASP A 116 -1.09 -10.54 -19.50
CA ASP A 116 -0.45 -9.96 -20.68
C ASP A 116 -0.39 -10.95 -21.85
N GLU A 117 -0.14 -12.23 -21.58
CA GLU A 117 -0.22 -13.30 -22.58
C GLU A 117 -1.64 -13.47 -23.11
N TYR A 118 -2.63 -13.46 -22.22
CA TYR A 118 -4.04 -13.53 -22.61
C TYR A 118 -4.45 -12.36 -23.52
N LEU A 119 -4.03 -11.13 -23.23
CA LEU A 119 -4.30 -9.96 -24.06
C LEU A 119 -3.64 -10.04 -25.46
N LYS A 120 -2.64 -10.92 -25.65
CA LYS A 120 -2.03 -11.18 -26.97
C LYS A 120 -2.69 -12.33 -27.73
N SER A 121 -3.59 -13.06 -27.08
CA SER A 121 -4.21 -14.28 -27.63
C SER A 121 -5.21 -14.01 -28.77
N PRO A 122 -5.46 -15.00 -29.66
CA PRO A 122 -6.54 -14.93 -30.65
C PRO A 122 -7.93 -14.79 -30.03
N GLN A 123 -8.13 -15.35 -28.83
CA GLN A 123 -9.40 -15.29 -28.11
C GLN A 123 -9.74 -13.86 -27.70
N TRP A 124 -8.79 -13.14 -27.08
CA TRP A 124 -8.97 -11.73 -26.74
C TRP A 124 -9.16 -10.88 -27.99
N ARG A 125 -8.36 -11.10 -29.03
CA ARG A 125 -8.52 -10.39 -30.32
C ARG A 125 -9.94 -10.52 -30.88
N SER A 126 -10.49 -11.73 -30.86
CA SER A 126 -11.88 -11.98 -31.28
C SER A 126 -12.91 -11.21 -30.44
N LYS A 127 -12.73 -11.14 -29.12
CA LYS A 127 -13.61 -10.36 -28.23
C LYS A 127 -13.48 -8.86 -28.51
N ARG A 128 -12.25 -8.35 -28.60
CA ARG A 128 -11.94 -6.96 -28.93
C ARG A 128 -12.61 -6.53 -30.23
N ASP A 129 -12.50 -7.32 -31.29
CA ASP A 129 -13.11 -7.00 -32.59
C ASP A 129 -14.63 -6.95 -32.51
N LYS A 130 -15.27 -7.85 -31.75
CA LYS A 130 -16.72 -7.84 -31.52
C LYS A 130 -17.18 -6.57 -30.79
N VAL A 131 -16.43 -6.13 -29.77
CA VAL A 131 -16.73 -4.92 -29.00
C VAL A 131 -16.59 -3.67 -29.86
N LEU A 132 -15.49 -3.53 -30.61
CA LEU A 132 -15.30 -2.39 -31.52
C LEU A 132 -16.35 -2.37 -32.63
N LYS A 133 -16.73 -3.53 -33.16
CA LYS A 133 -17.79 -3.65 -34.15
C LYS A 133 -19.15 -3.25 -33.59
N ARG A 134 -19.49 -3.67 -32.35
CA ARG A 134 -20.71 -3.25 -31.65
C ARG A 134 -20.79 -1.72 -31.55
N ALA A 135 -19.68 -1.09 -31.18
CA ALA A 135 -19.57 0.36 -31.03
C ALA A 135 -19.48 1.11 -32.37
N SER A 136 -19.52 0.41 -33.51
CA SER A 136 -19.34 0.99 -34.85
C SER A 136 -18.05 1.84 -34.95
N GLY A 137 -16.99 1.43 -34.24
CA GLY A 137 -15.72 2.14 -34.18
C GLY A 137 -15.76 3.50 -33.46
N THR A 138 -16.87 3.86 -32.80
CA THR A 138 -17.03 5.13 -32.07
C THR A 138 -16.87 4.90 -30.56
N CYS A 139 -16.20 5.81 -29.86
CA CYS A 139 -16.01 5.75 -28.42
C CYS A 139 -17.35 5.78 -27.68
N GLU A 140 -17.63 4.76 -26.87
CA GLU A 140 -18.86 4.66 -26.07
C GLU A 140 -18.86 5.61 -24.85
N GLY A 141 -17.71 6.22 -24.52
CA GLY A 141 -17.59 7.20 -23.44
C GLY A 141 -17.94 8.64 -23.85
N CYS A 142 -17.38 9.12 -24.96
CA CYS A 142 -17.62 10.49 -25.44
C CYS A 142 -18.59 10.58 -26.63
N GLY A 143 -18.82 9.49 -27.36
CA GLY A 143 -19.69 9.47 -28.55
C GLY A 143 -19.10 10.17 -29.79
N GLU A 144 -17.91 10.76 -29.71
CA GLU A 144 -17.37 11.62 -30.78
C GLU A 144 -16.11 11.05 -31.45
N ARG A 145 -15.17 10.52 -30.65
CA ARG A 145 -13.86 10.08 -31.13
C ARG A 145 -13.86 8.61 -31.57
N PRO A 146 -12.92 8.19 -32.44
CA PRO A 146 -12.72 6.77 -32.74
C PRO A 146 -12.38 5.96 -31.48
N ALA A 147 -12.96 4.77 -31.35
CA ALA A 147 -12.60 3.82 -30.31
C ALA A 147 -11.30 3.09 -30.69
N THR A 148 -10.27 3.21 -29.85
CA THR A 148 -8.93 2.63 -30.04
C THR A 148 -8.66 1.47 -29.08
N GLN A 149 -9.30 1.51 -27.91
CA GLN A 149 -9.11 0.57 -26.80
C GLN A 149 -10.42 -0.14 -26.44
N VAL A 150 -10.28 -1.29 -25.78
CA VAL A 150 -11.39 -1.97 -25.09
C VAL A 150 -11.04 -2.05 -23.62
N HIS A 151 -11.89 -1.44 -22.79
CA HIS A 151 -11.71 -1.36 -21.35
C HIS A 151 -12.59 -2.40 -20.63
N HIS A 152 -12.04 -3.02 -19.59
CA HIS A 152 -12.75 -3.95 -18.71
C HIS A 152 -13.49 -3.16 -17.62
N LEU A 153 -14.83 -3.27 -17.58
CA LEU A 153 -15.65 -2.72 -16.49
C LEU A 153 -15.53 -3.54 -15.20
N THR A 154 -15.13 -4.81 -15.32
CA THR A 154 -14.93 -5.75 -14.23
C THR A 154 -13.93 -6.83 -14.67
N TYR A 155 -13.15 -7.32 -13.72
CA TYR A 155 -12.18 -8.41 -13.93
C TYR A 155 -12.69 -9.77 -13.42
N LYS A 156 -13.97 -9.88 -13.03
CA LYS A 156 -14.56 -11.10 -12.43
C LYS A 156 -14.53 -12.33 -13.34
N HIS A 157 -14.67 -12.14 -14.65
CA HIS A 157 -14.71 -13.23 -15.64
C HIS A 157 -13.56 -13.14 -16.64
N VAL A 158 -12.38 -12.66 -16.23
CA VAL A 158 -11.20 -12.58 -17.13
C VAL A 158 -10.95 -13.93 -17.81
N ARG A 159 -10.72 -13.90 -19.13
CA ARG A 159 -10.66 -15.06 -20.08
C ARG A 159 -12.01 -15.61 -20.51
N GLU A 160 -13.10 -15.32 -19.81
CA GLU A 160 -14.47 -15.73 -20.12
C GLU A 160 -15.45 -14.55 -20.10
N GLU A 161 -14.95 -13.35 -20.40
CA GLU A 161 -15.70 -12.10 -20.23
C GLU A 161 -16.94 -12.07 -21.12
N PHE A 162 -18.03 -11.57 -20.56
CA PHE A 162 -19.20 -11.22 -21.36
C PHE A 162 -18.94 -9.91 -22.11
N LEU A 163 -19.48 -9.76 -23.33
CA LEU A 163 -19.25 -8.54 -24.12
C LEU A 163 -19.76 -7.27 -23.45
N PHE A 164 -20.77 -7.37 -22.58
CA PHE A 164 -21.29 -6.22 -21.83
C PHE A 164 -20.38 -5.78 -20.67
N GLU A 165 -19.39 -6.59 -20.30
CA GLU A 165 -18.36 -6.23 -19.32
C GLU A 165 -17.20 -5.45 -19.96
N LEU A 166 -17.26 -5.26 -21.29
CA LEU A 166 -16.26 -4.62 -22.10
C LEU A 166 -16.85 -3.37 -22.78
N VAL A 167 -16.10 -2.28 -22.79
CA VAL A 167 -16.51 -0.99 -23.40
C VAL A 167 -15.44 -0.48 -24.36
N ALA A 168 -15.85 0.00 -25.52
CA ALA A 168 -14.99 0.57 -26.56
C ALA A 168 -14.71 2.05 -26.27
N LEU A 169 -13.44 2.42 -26.06
CA LEU A 169 -13.06 3.78 -25.68
C LEU A 169 -11.96 4.34 -26.59
N CYS A 170 -11.95 5.66 -26.76
CA CYS A 170 -10.76 6.39 -27.24
C CYS A 170 -9.73 6.51 -26.12
N ASP A 171 -8.46 6.73 -26.46
CA ASP A 171 -7.37 6.82 -25.48
C ASP A 171 -7.64 7.87 -24.38
N VAL A 172 -8.15 9.06 -24.74
CA VAL A 172 -8.52 10.12 -23.76
C VAL A 172 -9.54 9.65 -22.73
N CYS A 173 -10.55 8.88 -23.15
CA CYS A 173 -11.57 8.37 -22.23
C CYS A 173 -11.05 7.17 -21.42
N HIS A 174 -10.17 6.36 -22.01
CA HIS A 174 -9.52 5.25 -21.32
C HIS A 174 -8.62 5.76 -20.19
N ASP A 175 -7.78 6.77 -20.47
CA ASP A 175 -6.89 7.38 -19.50
C ASP A 175 -7.65 8.09 -18.37
N ARG A 176 -8.80 8.72 -18.68
CA ARG A 176 -9.65 9.34 -17.65
C ARG A 176 -10.19 8.34 -16.63
N ILE A 177 -10.34 7.07 -17.01
CA ILE A 177 -10.86 6.00 -16.14
C ILE A 177 -9.74 5.27 -15.39
N HIS A 178 -8.52 5.32 -15.90
CA HIS A 178 -7.31 4.89 -15.20
C HIS A 178 -6.54 6.12 -14.72
N PRO A 179 -6.97 6.81 -13.65
CA PRO A 179 -6.16 7.87 -13.07
C PRO A 179 -4.78 7.28 -12.77
N LYS A 180 -3.75 7.86 -13.38
CA LYS A 180 -2.38 7.58 -12.96
C LYS A 180 -2.31 7.97 -11.48
N PRO A 181 -1.60 7.22 -10.63
CA PRO A 181 -1.28 7.72 -9.30
C PRO A 181 -0.68 9.12 -9.50
N ASP A 182 -1.26 10.12 -8.84
CA ASP A 182 -0.81 11.50 -8.90
C ASP A 182 0.66 11.52 -8.48
N LEU A 183 1.57 11.55 -9.47
CA LEU A 183 2.99 11.81 -9.24
C LEU A 183 3.23 13.24 -8.72
N ASP A 184 2.14 14.02 -8.56
CA ASP A 184 2.09 15.40 -8.09
C ASP A 184 1.57 15.55 -6.64
N GLU A 185 1.35 14.46 -5.87
CA GLU A 185 1.12 14.61 -4.43
C GLU A 185 2.39 15.16 -3.74
N GLY A 186 2.46 16.49 -3.62
CA GLY A 186 3.54 17.23 -2.95
C GLY A 186 4.39 18.14 -3.84
N ILE A 187 4.13 18.22 -5.15
CA ILE A 187 4.83 19.19 -6.03
C ILE A 187 4.02 20.48 -6.08
N GLU A 188 4.57 21.56 -5.50
CA GLU A 188 3.97 22.89 -5.56
C GLU A 188 4.08 23.45 -6.99
N HIS A 189 3.01 23.31 -7.78
CA HIS A 189 2.96 23.83 -9.15
C HIS A 189 3.10 25.36 -9.16
N VAL A 190 4.04 25.87 -9.95
CA VAL A 190 4.47 27.28 -9.86
C VAL A 190 3.37 28.26 -10.30
N CYS A 191 2.44 27.79 -11.12
CA CYS A 191 1.27 28.53 -11.62
C CYS A 191 -0.07 27.96 -11.12
N ALA A 192 -0.07 27.23 -9.99
CA ALA A 192 -1.29 26.67 -9.40
C ALA A 192 -2.44 27.69 -9.37
N GLY A 193 -3.58 27.32 -9.95
CA GLY A 193 -4.79 28.17 -9.97
C GLY A 193 -4.87 29.17 -11.14
N CYS A 194 -3.88 29.20 -12.04
CA CYS A 194 -3.95 29.98 -13.27
C CYS A 194 -4.73 29.23 -14.35
N ARG A 195 -5.63 29.89 -15.09
CA ARG A 195 -6.40 29.30 -16.19
C ARG A 195 -5.53 28.81 -17.35
N TRP A 196 -4.31 29.33 -17.44
CA TRP A 196 -3.32 29.01 -18.46
C TRP A 196 -2.34 27.93 -18.00
N GLN A 197 -2.51 27.40 -16.77
CA GLN A 197 -1.73 26.27 -16.29
C GLN A 197 -2.10 25.03 -17.11
N SER A 198 -1.09 24.40 -17.69
CA SER A 198 -1.20 23.09 -18.31
C SER A 198 0.03 22.25 -17.98
N SER A 199 -0.08 20.94 -18.15
CA SER A 199 1.04 20.03 -18.11
C SER A 199 1.38 19.58 -19.53
N GLU A 200 2.64 19.77 -19.93
CA GLU A 200 3.19 19.23 -21.17
C GLU A 200 4.45 18.45 -20.81
N ASP A 201 4.54 17.18 -21.24
CA ASP A 201 5.65 16.27 -20.91
C ASP A 201 6.05 16.27 -19.42
N TYR A 202 5.04 16.26 -18.52
CA TYR A 202 5.24 16.23 -17.07
C TYR A 202 5.94 17.47 -16.48
N LYS A 203 5.87 18.62 -17.17
CA LYS A 203 6.41 19.90 -16.68
C LYS A 203 5.31 20.96 -16.67
N ASP A 204 5.38 21.87 -15.69
CA ASP A 204 4.52 23.05 -15.65
C ASP A 204 4.74 23.90 -16.91
N TRP A 205 3.68 24.04 -17.72
CA TRP A 205 3.66 24.78 -18.97
C TRP A 205 2.69 25.96 -18.88
N CYS A 206 3.03 27.06 -19.55
CA CYS A 206 2.17 28.23 -19.68
C CYS A 206 1.56 28.25 -21.09
N ALA A 207 0.30 27.83 -21.20
CA ALA A 207 -0.41 27.80 -22.49
C ALA A 207 -0.62 29.19 -23.12
N GLN A 208 -0.53 30.27 -22.33
CA GLN A 208 -0.65 31.64 -22.83
C GLN A 208 0.57 32.10 -23.62
N PHE A 209 1.77 31.68 -23.20
CA PHE A 209 3.04 32.13 -23.78
C PHE A 209 3.79 31.01 -24.49
N GLU A 210 3.24 29.79 -24.49
CA GLU A 210 3.81 28.59 -25.10
C GLU A 210 5.28 28.39 -24.68
N VAL A 211 5.51 28.49 -23.38
CA VAL A 211 6.81 28.24 -22.74
C VAL A 211 6.61 27.53 -21.40
N ALA A 212 7.68 26.92 -20.86
CA ALA A 212 7.67 26.38 -19.51
C ALA A 212 7.27 27.48 -18.50
N ALA A 213 6.40 27.15 -17.54
CA ALA A 213 5.86 28.12 -16.59
C ALA A 213 6.98 28.82 -15.79
N VAL A 214 8.04 28.09 -15.45
CA VAL A 214 9.24 28.65 -14.82
C VAL A 214 9.97 29.68 -15.70
N ALA A 215 9.98 29.48 -17.02
CA ALA A 215 10.57 30.43 -17.96
C ALA A 215 9.68 31.67 -18.12
N ALA A 216 8.35 31.49 -18.16
CA ALA A 216 7.42 32.61 -18.16
C ALA A 216 7.56 33.49 -16.90
N LEU A 217 7.80 32.88 -15.73
CA LEU A 217 7.95 33.56 -14.44
C LEU A 217 9.36 34.09 -14.14
N ALA A 218 10.36 33.70 -14.94
CA ALA A 218 11.74 34.13 -14.76
C ALA A 218 11.89 35.67 -14.89
N GLU A 219 13.01 36.19 -14.41
CA GLU A 219 13.34 37.61 -14.59
C GLU A 219 13.54 37.92 -16.07
N GLY A 220 12.74 38.85 -16.61
CA GLY A 220 12.67 39.12 -18.06
C GLY A 220 11.75 38.17 -18.84
N GLY A 221 11.13 37.18 -18.19
CA GLY A 221 10.10 36.33 -18.77
C GLY A 221 8.77 37.06 -18.98
N GLN A 222 7.92 36.52 -19.86
CA GLN A 222 6.69 37.15 -20.33
C GLN A 222 5.68 37.44 -19.20
N CYS A 223 5.59 36.55 -18.22
CA CYS A 223 4.75 36.72 -17.04
C CYS A 223 5.50 37.48 -15.93
N GLY A 224 6.81 37.25 -15.82
CA GLY A 224 7.69 37.83 -14.82
C GLY A 224 7.36 37.40 -13.38
N LYS A 225 8.20 37.81 -12.43
CA LYS A 225 8.04 37.47 -11.00
C LYS A 225 6.73 37.96 -10.40
N ASP A 226 6.20 39.07 -10.92
CA ASP A 226 4.91 39.66 -10.49
C ASP A 226 3.69 38.95 -11.08
N ARG A 227 3.89 37.87 -11.84
CA ARG A 227 2.84 37.07 -12.47
C ARG A 227 1.86 37.90 -13.32
N LYS A 228 2.38 38.80 -14.17
CA LYS A 228 1.58 39.78 -14.95
C LYS A 228 0.56 39.15 -15.91
N GLY A 229 0.80 37.93 -16.37
CA GLY A 229 -0.11 37.14 -17.21
C GLY A 229 -1.03 36.19 -16.43
N TYR A 230 -0.98 36.19 -15.09
CA TYR A 230 -1.79 35.28 -14.29
C TYR A 230 -3.27 35.65 -14.37
N GLU A 231 -4.08 34.69 -14.77
CA GLU A 231 -5.53 34.77 -14.75
C GLU A 231 -6.08 33.64 -13.89
N PRO A 232 -6.80 33.91 -12.79
CA PRO A 232 -7.33 32.85 -11.95
C PRO A 232 -8.36 32.00 -12.72
N LEU A 233 -8.38 30.69 -12.44
CA LEU A 233 -9.48 29.80 -12.82
C LEU A 233 -10.79 30.35 -12.22
N ARG A 234 -11.81 30.55 -13.07
CA ARG A 234 -13.17 30.90 -12.63
C ARG A 234 -14.00 29.65 -12.38
#